data_AF-A0A2V9G183-F1
#
_entry.id   AF-A0A2V9G183-F1
#
_cell.length_a   1.000
_cell.length_b   1.000
_cell.length_c   1.000
_cell.angle_alpha   90.00
_cell.angle_beta   90.00
_cell.angle_gamma   90.00
#
_symmetry.space_group_name_H-M   'P 1'
#
loop_
_entity.id
_entity.type
_entity.pdbx_description
1 polymer ?
#
loop_
_entity_poly.entity_id
_entity_poly.type
_entity_poly.pdbx_seq_one_letter_code
_entity_poly.pdbx_strand_id
1 'polypeptide(L)' 'RESGAIEQDADVVMFIYRPHFLKAGATPEEREETELKIAKQRNGPVDSVKFVFRSRFTRFEEAAPDAFSQFTPDDI' A
#
# COMPACT_ATOMS: atom_id res chain seq x y z
N ARG A 1 17.71 5.76 -7.37
CA ARG A 1 18.50 5.33 -6.20
C ARG A 1 19.31 6.55 -5.75
N GLU A 2 18.77 7.34 -4.82
CA GLU A 2 19.42 8.57 -4.31
C GLU A 2 19.22 8.77 -2.79
N SER A 3 18.56 7.85 -2.07
CA SER A 3 18.22 8.01 -0.66
C SER A 3 19.19 7.32 0.32
N GLY A 4 20.38 6.90 -0.14
CA GLY A 4 21.23 5.92 0.58
C GLY A 4 21.50 6.22 2.06
N ALA A 5 21.64 7.49 2.45
CA ALA A 5 21.81 7.88 3.85
C ALA A 5 20.48 7.85 4.64
N ILE A 6 19.40 8.37 4.05
CA ILE A 6 18.08 8.51 4.69
C ILE A 6 17.47 7.13 4.99
N GLU A 7 17.60 6.19 4.05
CA GLU A 7 17.10 4.82 4.23
C GLU A 7 17.86 4.08 5.34
N GLN A 8 19.14 4.36 5.53
CA GLN A 8 19.97 3.72 6.56
C GLN A 8 19.61 4.22 7.97
N ASP A 9 19.36 5.51 8.13
CA ASP A 9 19.09 6.12 9.44
C ASP A 9 17.65 5.94 9.92
N ALA A 10 16.69 5.74 9.01
CA ALA A 10 15.28 5.56 9.37
C ALA A 10 15.03 4.29 10.21
N ASP A 11 14.15 4.38 11.22
CA ASP A 11 13.65 3.21 11.96
C ASP A 11 12.63 2.41 11.14
N VAL A 12 11.80 3.14 10.39
CA VAL A 12 10.73 2.59 9.56
C VAL A 12 10.76 3.24 8.19
N VAL A 13 10.62 2.44 7.13
CA VAL A 13 10.44 2.91 5.75
C VAL A 13 9.18 2.25 5.21
N MET A 14 8.25 3.08 4.73
CA MET A 14 7.00 2.61 4.13
C MET A 14 6.83 3.15 2.72
N PHE A 15 6.24 2.34 1.86
CA PHE A 15 5.82 2.74 0.52
C PHE A 15 4.31 2.65 0.40
N ILE A 16 3.71 3.67 -0.22
CA ILE A 16 2.30 3.65 -0.61
C ILE A 16 2.24 3.30 -2.09
N TYR A 17 1.51 2.25 -2.42
CA TYR A 17 1.30 1.81 -3.79
C TYR A 17 -0.19 1.71 -4.11
N ARG A 18 -0.60 2.21 -5.28
CA ARG A 18 -1.99 2.23 -5.73
C ARG A 18 -2.10 1.56 -7.10
N PRO A 19 -2.28 0.23 -7.17
CA PRO A 19 -2.08 -0.57 -8.38
C PRO A 19 -2.98 -0.16 -9.54
N HIS A 20 -4.20 0.29 -9.26
CA HIS A 20 -5.19 0.61 -10.29
C HIS A 20 -5.36 2.10 -10.55
N PHE A 21 -4.61 2.97 -9.86
CA PHE A 21 -4.83 4.42 -9.93
C PHE A 21 -4.76 4.98 -11.36
N LEU A 22 -3.83 4.48 -12.17
CA LEU A 22 -3.65 4.89 -13.58
C LEU A 22 -4.12 3.81 -14.58
N LYS A 23 -4.74 2.72 -14.11
CA LYS A 23 -5.14 1.61 -14.99
C LYS A 23 -6.39 1.99 -15.79
N ALA A 24 -6.26 1.95 -17.12
CA ALA A 24 -7.39 2.13 -18.02
C ALA A 24 -8.40 0.99 -17.81
N GLY A 25 -9.69 1.33 -17.77
CA GLY A 25 -10.78 0.37 -17.55
C GLY A 25 -10.98 -0.09 -16.11
N ALA A 26 -10.17 0.37 -15.15
CA ALA A 26 -10.40 0.05 -13.74
C ALA A 26 -11.73 0.63 -13.22
N THR A 27 -12.42 -0.14 -12.37
CA THR A 27 -13.63 0.32 -11.70
C THR A 27 -13.31 1.42 -10.68
N PRO A 28 -14.30 2.23 -10.24
CA PRO A 28 -14.11 3.17 -9.15
C PRO A 28 -13.56 2.50 -7.88
N GLU A 29 -14.04 1.31 -7.54
CA GLU A 29 -13.64 0.55 -6.36
C GLU A 29 -12.18 0.07 -6.45
N GLU A 30 -11.78 -0.49 -7.59
CA GLU A 30 -10.40 -0.89 -7.85
C GLU A 30 -9.44 0.29 -7.71
N ARG A 31 -9.83 1.48 -8.18
CA ARG A 31 -8.99 2.70 -8.07
C ARG A 31 -8.78 3.18 -6.64
N GLU A 32 -9.64 2.77 -5.71
CA GLU A 32 -9.47 3.08 -4.28
C GLU A 32 -8.54 2.08 -3.58
N GLU A 33 -8.24 0.93 -4.18
CA GLU A 33 -7.29 -0.04 -3.63
C GLU A 33 -5.90 0.58 -3.45
N THR A 34 -5.35 0.40 -2.25
CA THR A 34 -4.04 0.88 -1.87
C THR A 34 -3.34 -0.16 -1.01
N GLU A 35 -2.07 -0.38 -1.28
CA GLU A 35 -1.19 -1.18 -0.44
C GLU A 35 -0.17 -0.27 0.26
N LEU A 36 -0.05 -0.43 1.57
CA LEU A 36 1.03 0.14 2.36
C LEU A 36 2.04 -0.95 2.68
N LYS A 37 3.23 -0.85 2.11
CA LYS A 37 4.32 -1.81 2.34
C LYS A 37 5.32 -1.26 3.34
N ILE A 38 5.47 -1.95 4.47
CA ILE A 38 6.52 -1.68 5.45
C ILE A 38 7.80 -2.34 4.93
N ALA A 39 8.67 -1.59 4.27
CA ALA A 39 9.91 -2.10 3.68
C ALA A 39 11.07 -2.19 4.68
N LYS A 40 11.05 -1.37 5.73
CA LYS A 40 12.02 -1.45 6.83
C LYS A 40 11.27 -1.27 8.15
N GLN A 41 11.61 -2.10 9.13
CA GLN A 41 11.18 -1.95 10.51
C GLN A 41 12.29 -2.47 11.44
N ARG A 42 13.00 -1.57 12.14
CA ARG A 42 14.21 -1.92 12.91
C ARG A 42 13.95 -2.94 14.03
N ASN A 43 12.76 -2.90 14.65
CA ASN A 43 12.42 -3.67 15.84
C ASN A 43 11.24 -4.63 15.63
N GLY A 44 10.91 -5.00 14.39
CA GLY A 44 9.73 -5.79 14.11
C GLY A 44 9.67 -6.31 12.68
N PRO A 45 8.64 -7.10 12.35
CA PRO A 45 8.48 -7.65 11.02
C PRO A 45 8.18 -6.55 9.99
N VAL A 46 8.54 -6.85 8.75
CA VAL A 46 8.04 -6.16 7.55
C VAL A 46 6.76 -6.85 7.10
N ASP A 47 5.82 -6.08 6.56
CA ASP A 47 4.56 -6.61 6.04
C ASP A 47 3.92 -5.62 5.06
N SER A 48 2.90 -6.09 4.34
CA SER A 48 2.03 -5.29 3.49
C SER A 48 0.62 -5.26 4.05
N VAL A 49 0.06 -4.05 4.16
CA VAL A 49 -1.29 -3.83 4.66
C VAL A 49 -2.15 -3.21 3.58
N LYS A 50 -3.33 -3.80 3.33
CA LYS A 50 -4.29 -3.28 2.35
C LYS A 50 -5.18 -2.21 2.99
N PHE A 51 -5.37 -1.12 2.26
CA PHE A 51 -6.19 0.03 2.63
C PHE A 51 -7.11 0.43 1.47
N VAL A 52 -8.14 1.20 1.79
CA VAL A 52 -8.98 1.91 0.84
C VAL A 52 -8.65 3.39 0.90
N PHE A 53 -8.28 3.99 -0.23
CA PHE A 53 -8.01 5.43 -0.33
C PHE A 53 -9.24 6.19 -0.81
N ARG A 54 -9.89 6.91 0.11
CA ARG A 54 -11.01 7.79 -0.19
C ARG A 54 -10.52 9.12 -0.74
N SER A 55 -10.37 9.19 -2.06
CA SER A 55 -9.79 10.35 -2.77
C SER A 55 -10.44 11.69 -2.40
N ARG A 56 -11.78 11.72 -2.26
CA ARG A 56 -12.56 12.90 -1.88
C ARG A 56 -12.13 13.53 -0.55
N PHE A 57 -11.59 12.73 0.36
CA PHE A 57 -11.17 13.17 1.70
C PHE A 57 -9.66 13.09 1.89
N THR A 58 -8.91 12.63 0.88
CA THR A 58 -7.46 12.36 0.97
C THR A 58 -7.13 11.49 2.20
N ARG A 59 -7.94 10.44 2.43
CA ARG A 59 -7.90 9.61 3.64
C ARG A 59 -7.73 8.13 3.30
N PHE A 60 -6.87 7.46 4.06
CA PHE A 60 -6.77 6.00 4.08
C PHE A 60 -7.69 5.43 5.15
N GLU A 61 -8.47 4.44 4.78
CA GLU A 61 -9.35 3.67 5.66
C GLU A 61 -8.92 2.21 5.62
N GLU A 62 -8.97 1.52 6.76
CA GLU A 62 -8.70 0.08 6.80
C GLU A 62 -9.65 -0.65 5.85
N ALA A 63 -9.12 -1.58 5.08
CA ALA A 63 -9.93 -2.43 4.23
C ALA A 63 -10.83 -3.31 5.09
N ALA A 64 -12.08 -3.53 4.66
CA ALA A 64 -12.86 -4.60 5.28
C ALA A 64 -12.10 -5.94 5.11
N PRO A 65 -12.20 -6.89 6.05
CA PRO A 65 -11.44 -8.15 6.00
C PRO A 65 -11.59 -8.92 4.69
N ASP A 66 -12.72 -8.75 3.99
CA ASP A 66 -13.08 -9.37 2.73
C ASP A 66 -12.96 -8.44 1.51
N ALA A 67 -12.67 -7.15 1.71
CA ALA A 67 -12.68 -6.13 0.66
C ALA A 67 -11.78 -6.47 -0.53
N PHE A 68 -10.73 -7.27 -0.29
CA PHE A 68 -9.75 -7.69 -1.31
C PHE A 68 -9.47 -9.19 -1.27
N SER A 69 -10.42 -10.00 -0.77
CA SER A 69 -10.24 -11.46 -0.62
C SER A 69 -10.08 -12.20 -1.96
N GLN A 70 -10.30 -11.51 -3.08
CA GLN A 70 -10.12 -12.04 -4.44
C GLN A 70 -8.69 -11.88 -4.97
N PHE A 71 -7.78 -11.23 -4.21
CA PHE A 71 -6.37 -11.07 -4.56
C PHE A 71 -5.48 -11.85 -3.59
N THR A 72 -4.98 -13.00 -4.05
CA THR A 72 -3.96 -13.79 -3.35
C THR A 72 -2.57 -13.19 -3.57
N PRO A 73 -1.69 -13.15 -2.55
CA PRO A 73 -0.32 -12.61 -2.68
C PRO A 73 0.57 -13.31 -3.72
N ASP A 74 0.16 -14.47 -4.25
CA ASP A 74 0.90 -15.25 -5.24
C ASP A 74 0.83 -14.69 -6.68
N ASP A 75 0.11 -13.59 -6.91
CA ASP A 75 -0.09 -12.97 -8.24
C ASP A 75 0.94 -11.87 -8.59
N ILE A 76 2.15 -11.88 -7.98
CA ILE A 76 3.26 -10.94 -8.28
C ILE A 76 4.52 -11.69 -8.75
#